data_AF-A0A0K0DV71-F1
#
_entry.id   AF-A0A0K0DV71-F1
#
_cell.length_a   1.000
_cell.length_b   1.000
_cell.length_c   1.000
_cell.angle_alpha   90.00
_cell.angle_beta   90.00
_cell.angle_gamma   90.00
#
_symmetry.space_group_name_H-M   'P 1'
#
loop_
_entity.id
_entity.type
_entity.pdbx_description
1 polymer ?
#
loop_
_entity_poly.entity_id
_entity_poly.type
_entity_poly.pdbx_seq_one_letter_code
_entity_poly.pdbx_strand_id
1 'polypeptide(L)'
;MDTLSGFVNFLSTNFYLLSLLFLTIFMNFIGFIIMKKFSKKTTFFYYRMLLYYQSFNGIIYVILNSVGKPRLLLFNDYSIYYIEFFKYFQSKKYIVIIYWIINSYLICNELTIVTTKIMIRDLIICKNFNYTIKYFFISIFVPSLITLMFTICTLIFFNETIDVNTTNFNNHTLENNELINFYHENFIILQTKLFERIFVCCCFLVFFIINYIIIIIMIRKYFVFLKNHNNLINVKTKDIACSLTKTLIVESVMPCILYSISIITIIIICIGRQDNIIKNIGTLTIRILIIGPLLNSLISIFVNRNNRHNLKGILNNLFCCRNSNTNTVIPDNRFTQRSIKASQFPVSVTRHDSRFALF
;
A
#
# COMPACT_ATOMS: atom_id res chain seq x y z
N MET A 1 18.55 -33.95 -11.65
CA MET A 1 18.61 -32.96 -10.54
C MET A 1 17.86 -31.68 -10.91
N ASP A 2 17.87 -31.26 -12.17
CA ASP A 2 17.24 -30.00 -12.64
C ASP A 2 15.69 -29.96 -12.60
N THR A 3 15.02 -31.10 -12.70
CA THR A 3 13.55 -31.14 -12.63
C THR A 3 13.01 -30.98 -11.20
N LEU A 4 13.74 -31.49 -10.20
CA LEU A 4 13.37 -31.36 -8.79
C LEU A 4 13.65 -29.93 -8.29
N SER A 5 14.78 -29.34 -8.67
CA SER A 5 15.09 -27.94 -8.32
C SER A 5 14.10 -26.97 -8.99
N GLY A 6 13.77 -27.18 -10.27
CA GLY A 6 12.75 -26.42 -10.99
C GLY A 6 11.36 -26.55 -10.35
N PHE A 7 10.95 -27.76 -9.95
CA PHE A 7 9.68 -28.00 -9.27
C PHE A 7 9.61 -27.35 -7.89
N VAL A 8 10.69 -27.45 -7.09
CA VAL A 8 10.78 -26.79 -5.77
C VAL A 8 10.75 -25.26 -5.91
N ASN A 9 11.43 -24.70 -6.91
CA ASN A 9 11.41 -23.26 -7.19
C ASN A 9 10.04 -22.76 -7.68
N PHE A 10 9.33 -23.58 -8.45
CA PHE A 10 7.97 -23.30 -8.88
C PHE A 10 6.98 -23.31 -7.70
N LEU A 11 7.05 -24.35 -6.86
CA LEU A 11 6.24 -24.47 -5.65
C LEU A 11 6.52 -23.32 -4.67
N SER A 12 7.79 -22.99 -4.43
CA SER A 12 8.17 -21.92 -3.50
C SER A 12 7.69 -20.55 -4.00
N THR A 13 7.80 -20.28 -5.30
CA THR A 13 7.30 -19.03 -5.91
C THR A 13 5.79 -18.90 -5.80
N ASN A 14 5.05 -19.97 -6.13
CA ASN A 14 3.60 -19.95 -6.07
C ASN A 14 3.09 -19.87 -4.64
N PHE A 15 3.74 -20.59 -3.72
CA PHE A 15 3.44 -20.53 -2.30
C PHE A 15 3.72 -19.14 -1.72
N TYR A 16 4.82 -18.50 -2.11
CA TYR A 16 5.11 -17.11 -1.73
C TYR A 16 4.02 -16.15 -2.19
N LEU A 17 3.64 -16.17 -3.47
CA LEU A 17 2.60 -15.26 -3.98
C LEU A 17 1.23 -15.55 -3.35
N LEU A 18 0.86 -16.82 -3.17
CA LEU A 18 -0.41 -17.20 -2.57
C LEU A 18 -0.48 -16.84 -1.09
N SER A 19 0.59 -17.07 -0.34
CA SER A 19 0.67 -16.66 1.07
C SER A 19 0.60 -15.15 1.21
N LEU A 20 1.27 -14.40 0.32
CA LEU A 20 1.20 -12.95 0.32
C LEU A 20 -0.20 -12.43 -0.01
N LEU A 21 -0.87 -13.04 -0.99
CA LEU A 21 -2.27 -12.76 -1.32
C LEU A 21 -3.18 -12.98 -0.11
N PHE A 22 -3.10 -14.16 0.50
CA PHE A 22 -3.92 -14.52 1.66
C PHE A 22 -3.67 -13.55 2.83
N LEU A 23 -2.41 -13.30 3.17
CA LEU A 23 -2.05 -12.42 4.27
C LEU A 23 -2.51 -10.98 4.02
N THR A 24 -2.36 -10.48 2.79
CA THR A 24 -2.78 -9.12 2.43
C THR A 24 -4.28 -8.96 2.54
N ILE A 25 -5.05 -9.90 2.00
CA ILE A 25 -6.52 -9.88 2.06
C ILE A 25 -6.97 -9.96 3.52
N PHE A 26 -6.40 -10.90 4.28
CA PHE A 26 -6.73 -11.11 5.69
C PHE A 26 -6.45 -9.86 6.54
N MET A 27 -5.27 -9.27 6.41
CA MET A 27 -4.89 -8.09 7.20
C MET A 27 -5.67 -6.84 6.79
N ASN A 28 -5.98 -6.65 5.50
CA ASN A 28 -6.87 -5.56 5.09
C ASN A 28 -8.30 -5.76 5.62
N PHE A 29 -8.80 -7.00 5.67
CA PHE A 29 -10.12 -7.30 6.23
C PHE A 29 -10.19 -7.02 7.74
N ILE A 30 -9.15 -7.41 8.50
CA ILE A 30 -9.02 -7.02 9.92
C ILE A 30 -9.01 -5.50 10.06
N GLY A 31 -8.25 -4.80 9.20
CA GLY A 31 -8.25 -3.35 9.13
C GLY A 31 -9.65 -2.78 8.97
N PHE A 32 -10.47 -3.35 8.07
CA PHE A 32 -11.85 -2.93 7.86
C PHE A 32 -12.73 -3.08 9.11
N ILE A 33 -12.64 -4.22 9.80
CA ILE A 33 -13.40 -4.48 11.03
C ILE A 33 -13.03 -3.45 12.11
N ILE A 34 -11.73 -3.19 12.29
CA ILE A 34 -11.25 -2.22 13.30
C ILE A 34 -11.74 -0.80 12.94
N MET A 35 -11.67 -0.41 11.67
CA MET A 35 -12.12 0.92 11.21
C MET A 35 -13.63 1.13 11.35
N LYS A 36 -14.44 0.05 11.28
CA LYS A 36 -15.90 0.13 11.45
C LYS A 36 -16.32 0.59 12.84
N LYS A 37 -15.48 0.36 13.87
CA LYS A 37 -15.75 0.79 15.26
C LYS A 37 -15.59 2.29 15.50
N PHE A 38 -15.01 3.05 14.56
CA PHE A 38 -14.90 4.50 14.71
C PHE A 38 -16.24 5.21 14.47
N SER A 39 -16.55 6.17 15.33
CA SER A 39 -17.79 6.97 15.37
C SER A 39 -18.17 7.56 14.01
N LYS A 40 -19.46 7.53 13.67
CA LYS A 40 -20.05 8.04 12.41
C LYS A 40 -20.03 9.57 12.25
N LYS A 41 -19.18 10.31 12.98
CA LYS A 41 -19.07 11.77 12.78
C LYS A 41 -18.71 12.08 11.32
N THR A 42 -19.47 12.99 10.71
CA THR A 42 -19.52 13.23 9.25
C THR A 42 -18.17 13.63 8.64
N THR A 43 -17.36 14.41 9.34
CA THR A 43 -16.05 14.87 8.86
C THR A 43 -15.02 13.74 8.74
N PHE A 44 -14.99 12.81 9.70
CA PHE A 44 -14.09 11.64 9.64
C PHE A 44 -14.63 10.50 8.79
N PHE A 45 -15.93 10.51 8.46
CA PHE A 45 -16.53 9.50 7.62
C PHE A 45 -15.81 9.42 6.26
N TYR A 46 -15.65 10.54 5.57
CA TYR A 46 -14.97 10.58 4.27
C TYR A 46 -13.48 10.28 4.36
N TYR A 47 -12.82 10.74 5.42
CA TYR A 47 -11.43 10.37 5.68
C TYR A 47 -11.28 8.85 5.86
N ARG A 48 -12.23 8.20 6.54
CA ARG A 48 -12.26 6.73 6.67
C ARG A 48 -12.52 6.05 5.32
N MET A 49 -13.39 6.62 4.48
CA MET A 49 -13.60 6.08 3.12
C MET A 49 -12.31 6.12 2.29
N LEU A 50 -11.42 7.10 2.53
CA LEU A 50 -10.12 7.15 1.86
C LEU A 50 -9.17 6.03 2.32
N LEU A 51 -9.23 5.64 3.60
CA LEU A 51 -8.51 4.46 4.10
C LEU A 51 -9.06 3.18 3.45
N TYR A 52 -10.38 3.07 3.31
CA TYR A 52 -10.99 1.94 2.62
C TYR A 52 -10.58 1.85 1.16
N TYR A 53 -10.52 3.00 0.48
CA TYR A 53 -10.07 3.09 -0.90
C TYR A 53 -8.61 2.62 -1.06
N GLN A 54 -7.70 3.01 -0.16
CA GLN A 54 -6.32 2.54 -0.19
C GLN A 54 -6.23 1.00 -0.03
N SER A 55 -6.91 0.44 0.98
CA SER A 55 -6.93 -1.01 1.19
C SER A 55 -7.50 -1.77 0.00
N PHE A 56 -8.55 -1.23 -0.63
CA PHE A 56 -9.15 -1.83 -1.82
C PHE A 56 -8.18 -1.84 -3.01
N ASN A 57 -7.51 -0.72 -3.28
CA ASN A 57 -6.46 -0.66 -4.31
C ASN A 57 -5.32 -1.64 -4.03
N GLY A 58 -4.92 -1.76 -2.77
CA GLY A 58 -3.90 -2.72 -2.34
C GLY A 58 -4.31 -4.18 -2.59
N ILE A 59 -5.56 -4.54 -2.30
CA ILE A 59 -6.10 -5.88 -2.60
C ILE A 59 -6.08 -6.15 -4.11
N ILE A 60 -6.57 -5.21 -4.92
CA ILE A 60 -6.56 -5.35 -6.39
C ILE A 60 -5.14 -5.55 -6.90
N TYR A 61 -4.19 -4.74 -6.40
CA TYR A 61 -2.79 -4.84 -6.78
C TYR A 61 -2.21 -6.22 -6.47
N VAL A 62 -2.42 -6.76 -5.27
CA VAL A 62 -1.91 -8.09 -4.93
C VAL A 62 -2.60 -9.20 -5.72
N ILE A 63 -3.90 -9.11 -6.00
CA ILE A 63 -4.61 -10.08 -6.86
C ILE A 63 -4.00 -10.08 -8.26
N LEU A 64 -3.86 -8.89 -8.87
CA LEU A 64 -3.31 -8.75 -10.22
C LEU A 64 -1.91 -9.37 -10.32
N ASN A 65 -1.03 -9.10 -9.35
CA ASN A 65 0.33 -9.63 -9.37
C ASN A 65 0.40 -11.13 -9.04
N SER A 66 -0.45 -11.63 -8.15
CA SER A 66 -0.48 -13.05 -7.79
C SER A 66 -1.02 -13.91 -8.94
N VAL A 67 -2.04 -13.43 -9.65
CA VAL A 67 -2.59 -14.10 -10.82
C VAL A 67 -1.64 -13.96 -12.00
N GLY A 68 -1.25 -12.73 -12.34
CA GLY A 68 -0.44 -12.44 -13.53
C GLY A 68 0.98 -12.98 -13.46
N LYS A 69 1.58 -13.00 -12.26
CA LYS A 69 2.99 -13.38 -12.02
C LYS A 69 3.95 -12.64 -12.97
N PRO A 70 4.00 -11.30 -12.88
CA PRO A 70 4.90 -10.52 -13.73
C PRO A 70 6.35 -10.90 -13.49
N ARG A 71 7.13 -10.93 -14.57
CA ARG A 71 8.56 -11.15 -14.55
C ARG A 71 9.26 -10.04 -15.30
N LEU A 72 10.41 -9.65 -14.74
CA LEU A 72 11.34 -8.71 -15.34
C LEU A 72 12.70 -9.39 -15.38
N LEU A 73 13.15 -9.70 -16.59
CA LEU A 73 14.47 -10.26 -16.85
C LEU A 73 15.39 -9.14 -17.29
N LEU A 74 16.55 -9.07 -16.65
CA LEU A 74 17.59 -8.10 -16.99
C LEU A 74 18.67 -8.80 -17.81
N PHE A 75 18.98 -8.22 -18.97
CA PHE A 75 20.12 -8.55 -19.81
C PHE A 75 20.98 -7.29 -19.95
N ASN A 76 22.22 -7.45 -20.41
CA ASN A 76 23.19 -6.36 -20.56
C ASN A 76 22.61 -5.16 -21.33
N ASP A 77 21.97 -5.41 -22.47
CA ASP A 77 21.56 -4.35 -23.39
C ASP A 77 20.05 -4.05 -23.34
N TYR A 78 19.27 -4.95 -22.74
CA TYR A 78 17.81 -4.83 -22.71
C TYR A 78 17.21 -5.44 -21.43
N SER A 79 15.98 -5.03 -21.10
CA SER A 79 15.15 -5.78 -20.16
C SER A 79 13.87 -6.25 -20.82
N ILE A 80 13.44 -7.43 -20.40
CA ILE A 80 12.22 -8.09 -20.88
C ILE A 80 11.23 -8.12 -19.74
N TYR A 81 10.10 -7.45 -19.91
CA TYR A 81 8.94 -7.58 -19.04
C TYR A 81 7.87 -8.45 -19.69
N TYR A 82 7.40 -9.47 -18.97
CA TYR A 82 6.31 -10.34 -19.43
C TYR A 82 5.46 -10.84 -18.26
N ILE A 83 4.30 -11.42 -18.58
CA ILE A 83 3.30 -11.88 -17.60
C ILE A 83 3.16 -13.38 -17.78
N GLU A 84 3.58 -14.15 -16.79
CA GLU A 84 3.65 -15.62 -16.90
C GLU A 84 2.26 -16.25 -17.08
N PHE A 85 1.20 -15.68 -16.51
CA PHE A 85 -0.18 -16.16 -16.72
C PHE A 85 -0.59 -16.17 -18.19
N PHE A 86 -0.17 -15.15 -18.94
CA PHE A 86 -0.47 -15.04 -20.35
C PHE A 86 0.46 -15.89 -21.23
N LYS A 87 1.39 -16.67 -20.67
CA LYS A 87 2.14 -17.66 -21.44
C LYS A 87 1.23 -18.74 -22.06
N TYR A 88 0.05 -18.95 -21.46
CA TYR A 88 -0.92 -19.96 -21.88
C TYR A 88 -2.02 -19.42 -22.82
N PHE A 89 -2.04 -18.11 -23.07
CA PHE A 89 -3.04 -17.46 -23.91
C PHE A 89 -2.32 -16.60 -24.93
N GLN A 90 -2.73 -16.64 -26.21
CA GLN A 90 -2.19 -15.74 -27.24
C GLN A 90 -2.40 -14.28 -26.82
N SER A 91 -1.40 -13.73 -26.14
CA SER A 91 -1.54 -12.43 -25.47
C SER A 91 -1.44 -11.38 -26.56
N LYS A 92 -2.47 -10.56 -26.75
CA LYS A 92 -2.38 -9.41 -27.65
C LYS A 92 -1.44 -8.36 -27.05
N LYS A 93 -0.71 -7.65 -27.91
CA LYS A 93 0.30 -6.62 -27.56
C LYS A 93 -0.19 -5.66 -26.47
N TYR A 94 -1.43 -5.23 -26.64
CA TYR A 94 -2.09 -4.27 -25.78
C TYR A 94 -2.31 -4.79 -24.35
N ILE A 95 -2.45 -6.10 -24.13
CA ILE A 95 -2.69 -6.67 -22.81
C ILE A 95 -1.49 -6.45 -21.90
N VAL A 96 -0.28 -6.70 -22.39
CA VAL A 96 0.96 -6.56 -21.60
C VAL A 96 1.23 -5.09 -21.27
N ILE A 97 0.99 -4.19 -22.23
CA ILE A 97 1.04 -2.74 -22.04
C ILE A 97 0.03 -2.29 -20.99
N ILE A 98 -1.24 -2.65 -21.15
CA ILE A 98 -2.31 -2.28 -20.21
C ILE A 98 -1.98 -2.79 -18.81
N TYR A 99 -1.50 -4.02 -18.70
CA TYR A 99 -1.13 -4.60 -17.43
C TYR A 99 0.06 -3.85 -16.80
N TRP A 100 1.09 -3.46 -17.56
CA TRP A 100 2.19 -2.61 -17.08
C TRP A 100 1.67 -1.26 -16.54
N ILE A 101 0.78 -0.59 -17.28
CA ILE A 101 0.16 0.67 -16.86
C ILE A 101 -0.58 0.47 -15.53
N ILE A 102 -1.47 -0.52 -15.46
CA ILE A 102 -2.30 -0.76 -14.28
C ILE A 102 -1.41 -1.08 -13.07
N ASN A 103 -0.40 -1.93 -13.23
CA ASN A 103 0.50 -2.29 -12.13
C ASN A 103 1.30 -1.08 -11.63
N SER A 104 1.91 -0.34 -12.55
CA SER A 104 2.67 0.88 -12.21
C SER A 104 1.76 1.92 -11.56
N TYR A 105 0.54 2.06 -12.06
CA TYR A 105 -0.47 2.99 -11.53
C TYR A 105 -0.83 2.63 -10.10
N LEU A 106 -1.11 1.37 -9.80
CA LEU A 106 -1.51 0.95 -8.46
C LEU A 106 -0.39 1.18 -7.44
N ILE A 107 0.87 0.87 -7.79
CA ILE A 107 2.04 1.11 -6.91
C ILE A 107 2.20 2.61 -6.62
N CYS A 108 2.21 3.43 -7.68
CA CYS A 108 2.38 4.87 -7.52
C CYS A 108 1.20 5.50 -6.76
N ASN A 109 -0.03 5.08 -7.08
CA ASN A 109 -1.23 5.62 -6.46
C ASN A 109 -1.32 5.25 -4.98
N GLU A 110 -0.74 4.13 -4.56
CA GLU A 110 -0.66 3.78 -3.15
C GLU A 110 0.12 4.81 -2.32
N LEU A 111 1.27 5.28 -2.82
CA LEU A 111 2.00 6.37 -2.18
C LEU A 111 1.23 7.70 -2.29
N THR A 112 0.69 8.01 -3.47
CA THR A 112 -0.07 9.24 -3.70
C THR A 112 -1.26 9.37 -2.76
N ILE A 113 -2.00 8.27 -2.50
CA ILE A 113 -3.13 8.28 -1.57
C ILE A 113 -2.65 8.56 -0.14
N VAL A 114 -1.50 8.02 0.28
CA VAL A 114 -0.93 8.35 1.60
C VAL A 114 -0.58 9.84 1.69
N THR A 115 0.04 10.40 0.66
CA THR A 115 0.29 11.85 0.56
C THR A 115 -1.02 12.64 0.71
N THR A 116 -2.06 12.26 -0.04
CA THR A 116 -3.38 12.88 0.01
C THR A 116 -4.01 12.79 1.40
N LYS A 117 -3.92 11.64 2.08
CA LYS A 117 -4.42 11.48 3.46
C LYS A 117 -3.76 12.48 4.41
N ILE A 118 -2.45 12.66 4.31
CA ILE A 118 -1.70 13.61 5.13
C ILE A 118 -2.14 15.05 4.81
N MET A 119 -2.31 15.40 3.53
CA MET A 119 -2.78 16.72 3.11
C MET A 119 -4.19 17.02 3.63
N ILE A 120 -5.15 16.10 3.45
CA ILE A 120 -6.53 16.26 3.95
C ILE A 120 -6.52 16.45 5.45
N ARG A 121 -5.70 15.67 6.15
CA ARG A 121 -5.62 15.76 7.60
C ARG A 121 -5.07 17.11 8.07
N ASP A 122 -4.04 17.64 7.41
CA ASP A 122 -3.55 18.99 7.67
C ASP A 122 -4.66 20.02 7.44
N LEU A 123 -5.44 19.90 6.36
CA LEU A 123 -6.57 20.78 6.08
C LEU A 123 -7.66 20.71 7.17
N ILE A 124 -8.07 19.50 7.57
CA ILE A 124 -9.11 19.31 8.59
C ILE A 124 -8.64 19.86 9.93
N ILE A 125 -7.42 19.54 10.37
CA ILE A 125 -6.95 19.88 11.72
C ILE A 125 -6.43 21.31 11.78
N CYS A 126 -5.49 21.67 10.91
CA CYS A 126 -4.80 22.95 10.98
C CYS A 126 -5.64 24.10 10.43
N LYS A 127 -6.50 23.84 9.43
CA LYS A 127 -7.34 24.88 8.78
C LYS A 127 -8.84 24.77 9.09
N ASN A 128 -9.25 23.84 9.95
CA ASN A 128 -10.67 23.60 10.28
C ASN A 128 -11.55 23.36 9.03
N PHE A 129 -10.99 22.69 8.03
CA PHE A 129 -11.66 22.48 6.75
C PHE A 129 -12.78 21.44 6.87
N ASN A 130 -13.99 21.82 6.46
CA ASN A 130 -15.13 20.90 6.43
C ASN A 130 -15.04 19.99 5.20
N TYR A 131 -14.52 18.78 5.40
CA TYR A 131 -14.33 17.80 4.35
C TYR A 131 -15.66 17.13 3.96
N THR A 132 -16.25 17.59 2.87
CA THR A 132 -17.51 17.10 2.29
C THR A 132 -17.27 16.04 1.21
N ILE A 133 -18.35 15.39 0.75
CA ILE A 133 -18.30 14.40 -0.33
C ILE A 133 -17.66 14.92 -1.62
N LYS A 134 -17.87 16.21 -1.95
CA LYS A 134 -17.26 16.84 -3.13
C LYS A 134 -15.73 16.81 -3.03
N TYR A 135 -15.20 17.19 -1.86
CA TYR A 135 -13.76 17.18 -1.62
C TYR A 135 -13.19 15.76 -1.52
N PHE A 136 -13.99 14.82 -1.05
CA PHE A 136 -13.64 13.39 -1.12
C PHE A 136 -13.37 12.92 -2.54
N PHE A 137 -14.31 13.14 -3.46
CA PHE A 137 -14.12 12.76 -4.86
C PHE A 137 -12.95 13.48 -5.51
N ILE A 138 -12.80 14.80 -5.28
CA ILE A 138 -11.66 15.57 -5.80
C ILE A 138 -10.33 14.99 -5.31
N SER A 139 -10.25 14.64 -4.02
CA SER A 139 -9.03 14.10 -3.43
C SER A 139 -8.65 12.70 -3.90
N ILE A 140 -9.57 11.93 -4.44
CA ILE A 140 -9.27 10.66 -5.10
C ILE A 140 -8.96 10.89 -6.57
N PHE A 141 -9.85 11.60 -7.27
CA PHE A 141 -9.81 11.74 -8.71
C PHE A 141 -8.56 12.48 -9.19
N VAL A 142 -8.24 13.64 -8.62
CA VAL A 142 -7.11 14.47 -9.09
C VAL A 142 -5.77 13.73 -8.92
N PRO A 143 -5.43 13.18 -7.74
CA PRO A 143 -4.15 12.49 -7.59
C PRO A 143 -4.09 11.18 -8.38
N SER A 144 -5.21 10.47 -8.54
CA SER A 144 -5.29 9.28 -9.38
C SER A 144 -5.05 9.61 -10.85
N LEU A 145 -5.65 10.70 -11.36
CA LEU A 145 -5.45 11.15 -12.74
C LEU A 145 -3.99 11.53 -13.01
N ILE A 146 -3.36 12.30 -12.09
CA ILE A 146 -1.95 12.66 -12.21
C ILE A 146 -1.07 11.41 -12.24
N THR A 147 -1.35 10.45 -11.35
CA THR A 147 -0.61 9.19 -11.27
C THR A 147 -0.79 8.36 -12.54
N LEU A 148 -2.01 8.30 -13.09
CA LEU A 148 -2.29 7.60 -14.34
C LEU A 148 -1.52 8.24 -15.51
N MET A 149 -1.59 9.57 -15.65
CA MET A 149 -0.87 10.31 -16.70
C MET A 149 0.64 10.06 -16.60
N PHE A 150 1.21 10.11 -15.39
CA PHE A 150 2.61 9.76 -15.17
C PHE A 150 2.94 8.35 -15.69
N THR A 151 2.13 7.35 -15.33
CA THR A 151 2.38 5.96 -15.77
C THR A 151 2.20 5.75 -17.27
N ILE A 152 1.25 6.44 -17.90
CA ILE A 152 1.10 6.41 -19.36
C ILE A 152 2.32 7.05 -20.02
N CYS A 153 2.85 8.17 -19.50
CA CYS A 153 4.06 8.79 -20.02
C CYS A 153 5.28 7.86 -19.96
N THR A 154 5.36 6.94 -18.97
CA THR A 154 6.46 5.96 -18.93
C THR A 154 6.47 5.00 -20.13
N LEU A 155 5.35 4.85 -20.85
CA LEU A 155 5.28 4.00 -22.03
C LEU A 155 6.14 4.48 -23.19
N ILE A 156 6.44 5.78 -23.25
CA ILE A 156 7.26 6.38 -24.33
C ILE A 156 8.66 5.75 -24.38
N PHE A 157 9.13 5.20 -23.26
CA PHE A 157 10.45 4.56 -23.15
C PHE A 157 10.47 3.08 -23.57
N PHE A 158 9.32 2.50 -23.95
CA PHE A 158 9.28 1.15 -24.48
C PHE A 158 9.46 1.22 -25.99
N ASN A 159 10.58 0.67 -26.46
CA ASN A 159 10.95 0.74 -27.87
C ASN A 159 10.01 -0.07 -28.74
N GLU A 160 9.80 -1.35 -28.39
CA GLU A 160 8.94 -2.25 -29.16
C GLU A 160 8.32 -3.31 -28.24
N THR A 161 7.12 -3.74 -28.59
CA THR A 161 6.59 -5.01 -28.13
C THR A 161 6.93 -6.05 -29.17
N ILE A 162 7.74 -7.02 -28.80
CA ILE A 162 8.24 -8.00 -29.74
C ILE A 162 7.45 -9.29 -29.53
N ASP A 163 7.02 -9.89 -30.63
CA ASP A 163 6.48 -11.24 -30.61
C ASP A 163 7.68 -12.20 -30.60
N VAL A 164 7.74 -13.10 -29.63
CA VAL A 164 8.94 -13.93 -29.39
C VAL A 164 9.23 -14.85 -30.60
N ASN A 165 8.23 -15.13 -31.44
CA ASN A 165 8.40 -15.94 -32.65
C ASN A 165 9.26 -15.29 -33.74
N THR A 166 9.41 -13.96 -33.76
CA THR A 166 10.04 -13.27 -34.91
C THR A 166 11.50 -12.91 -34.70
N THR A 167 12.06 -13.10 -33.50
CA THR A 167 13.45 -12.72 -33.24
C THR A 167 14.19 -13.82 -32.49
N ASN A 168 15.13 -14.47 -33.20
CA ASN A 168 16.39 -14.87 -32.59
C ASN A 168 16.94 -13.61 -31.92
N PHE A 169 16.79 -13.49 -30.60
CA PHE A 169 17.36 -12.39 -29.83
C PHE A 169 18.84 -12.30 -30.20
N ASN A 170 19.18 -11.28 -31.00
CA ASN A 170 20.48 -11.08 -31.65
C ASN A 170 21.63 -11.71 -30.85
N ASN A 171 22.12 -12.86 -31.30
CA ASN A 171 23.31 -13.57 -30.80
C ASN A 171 23.33 -13.96 -29.31
N HIS A 172 22.23 -13.80 -28.58
CA HIS A 172 22.04 -14.43 -27.28
C HIS A 172 21.04 -15.56 -27.46
N THR A 173 21.54 -16.72 -27.89
CA THR A 173 20.87 -17.97 -27.54
C THR A 173 20.64 -17.90 -26.03
N LEU A 174 19.37 -17.98 -25.61
CA LEU A 174 19.01 -18.26 -24.22
C LEU A 174 19.44 -19.69 -23.91
N GLU A 175 20.74 -19.94 -24.04
CA GLU A 175 21.38 -21.19 -23.77
C GLU A 175 21.29 -21.44 -22.27
N ASN A 176 20.81 -22.63 -21.96
CA ASN A 176 20.68 -23.24 -20.64
C ASN A 176 19.48 -22.76 -19.81
N ASN A 177 18.37 -23.47 -20.04
CA ASN A 177 17.65 -24.25 -19.03
C ASN A 177 16.51 -23.69 -18.17
N GLU A 178 16.11 -22.41 -18.15
CA GLU A 178 14.99 -22.08 -17.22
C GLU A 178 13.79 -21.23 -17.67
N LEU A 179 13.80 -20.29 -18.62
CA LEU A 179 12.65 -19.33 -18.65
C LEU A 179 11.96 -18.96 -19.95
N ILE A 180 12.44 -19.40 -21.11
CA ILE A 180 11.68 -19.32 -22.36
C ILE A 180 11.82 -20.67 -23.04
N ASN A 181 10.94 -21.61 -22.66
CA ASN A 181 10.77 -22.80 -23.47
C ASN A 181 10.19 -22.31 -24.81
N PHE A 182 11.01 -22.29 -25.86
CA PHE A 182 10.64 -21.88 -27.22
C PHE A 182 9.39 -22.62 -27.75
N TYR A 183 9.00 -23.73 -27.11
CA TYR A 183 7.75 -24.45 -27.35
C TYR A 183 6.46 -23.74 -26.92
N HIS A 184 6.53 -22.58 -26.25
CA HIS A 184 5.34 -21.75 -26.00
C HIS A 184 5.32 -20.55 -26.93
N GLU A 185 4.88 -20.82 -28.16
CA GLU A 185 5.01 -19.99 -29.36
C GLU A 185 4.20 -18.69 -29.39
N ASN A 186 3.69 -18.11 -28.30
CA ASN A 186 2.84 -16.91 -28.44
C ASN A 186 2.74 -16.03 -27.18
N PHE A 187 3.86 -15.53 -26.66
CA PHE A 187 3.78 -14.52 -25.59
C PHE A 187 4.52 -13.25 -25.99
N ILE A 188 3.85 -12.12 -25.78
CA ILE A 188 4.39 -10.80 -26.14
C ILE A 188 5.18 -10.25 -24.97
N ILE A 189 6.32 -9.66 -25.29
CA ILE A 189 7.22 -9.06 -24.33
C ILE A 189 7.25 -7.54 -24.49
N LEU A 190 7.43 -6.84 -23.38
CA LEU A 190 7.80 -5.43 -23.37
C LEU A 190 9.32 -5.33 -23.26
N GLN A 191 9.97 -4.83 -24.30
CA GLN A 191 11.41 -4.63 -24.31
C GLN A 191 11.75 -3.15 -24.09
N THR A 192 12.68 -2.91 -23.17
CA THR A 192 13.36 -1.62 -23.02
C THR A 192 14.85 -1.82 -23.20
N LYS A 193 15.50 -0.89 -23.91
CA LYS A 193 16.96 -0.85 -24.00
C LYS A 193 17.55 -0.32 -22.68
N LEU A 194 18.84 -0.55 -22.46
CA LEU A 194 19.55 -0.19 -21.22
C LEU A 194 19.32 1.27 -20.78
N PHE A 195 19.46 2.23 -21.69
CA PHE A 195 19.36 3.65 -21.35
C PHE A 195 17.93 4.03 -20.94
N GLU A 196 16.95 3.55 -21.70
CA GLU A 196 15.52 3.74 -21.47
C GLU A 196 15.09 3.10 -20.14
N ARG A 197 15.63 1.91 -19.83
CA ARG A 197 15.42 1.24 -18.54
C ARG A 197 15.90 2.10 -17.37
N ILE A 198 17.11 2.64 -17.45
CA ILE A 198 17.64 3.55 -16.42
C ILE A 198 16.76 4.79 -16.31
N PHE A 199 16.34 5.36 -17.44
CA PHE A 199 15.51 6.55 -17.46
C PHE A 199 14.14 6.33 -16.80
N VAL A 200 13.47 5.21 -17.09
CA VAL A 200 12.22 4.80 -16.43
C VAL A 200 12.41 4.68 -14.91
N CYS A 201 13.49 4.01 -14.47
CA CYS A 201 13.80 3.89 -13.05
C CYS A 201 14.01 5.27 -12.38
N CYS A 202 14.72 6.17 -13.05
CA CYS A 202 14.90 7.55 -12.59
C CYS A 202 13.58 8.32 -12.49
N CYS A 203 12.67 8.17 -13.46
CA CYS A 203 11.35 8.78 -13.41
C CYS A 203 10.55 8.33 -12.18
N PHE A 204 10.53 7.03 -11.87
CA PHE A 204 9.88 6.52 -10.65
C PHE A 204 10.54 7.06 -9.36
N LEU A 205 11.88 7.12 -9.31
CA LEU A 205 12.57 7.70 -8.17
C LEU A 205 12.22 9.17 -7.96
N VAL A 206 12.21 9.98 -9.02
CA VAL A 206 11.81 11.40 -8.95
C VAL A 206 10.36 11.51 -8.47
N PHE A 207 9.44 10.69 -9.00
CA PHE A 207 8.05 10.67 -8.57
C PHE A 207 7.91 10.39 -7.07
N PHE A 208 8.66 9.42 -6.55
CA PHE A 208 8.67 9.12 -5.13
C PHE A 208 9.26 10.30 -4.34
N ILE A 209 10.45 10.81 -4.70
CA ILE A 209 11.08 11.94 -4.02
C ILE A 209 10.15 13.15 -3.89
N ILE A 210 9.43 13.51 -4.97
CA ILE A 210 8.46 14.62 -4.94
C ILE A 210 7.36 14.37 -3.90
N ASN A 211 6.78 13.16 -3.87
CA ASN A 211 5.79 12.79 -2.86
C ASN A 211 6.37 12.91 -1.45
N TYR A 212 7.62 12.50 -1.21
CA TYR A 212 8.26 12.64 0.11
C TYR A 212 8.46 14.08 0.54
N ILE A 213 8.90 14.94 -0.37
CA ILE A 213 9.09 16.35 -0.05
C ILE A 213 7.76 16.95 0.42
N ILE A 214 6.66 16.64 -0.28
CA ILE A 214 5.31 17.07 0.12
C ILE A 214 4.95 16.53 1.51
N ILE A 215 5.17 15.24 1.76
CA ILE A 215 4.89 14.59 3.03
C ILE A 215 5.66 15.26 4.18
N ILE A 216 6.97 15.47 4.03
CA ILE A 216 7.84 16.11 5.03
C ILE A 216 7.37 17.53 5.33
N ILE A 217 7.04 18.32 4.30
CA ILE A 217 6.54 19.69 4.46
C ILE A 217 5.23 19.69 5.27
N MET A 218 4.29 18.80 4.94
CA MET A 218 3.00 18.72 5.63
C MET A 218 3.13 18.24 7.08
N ILE A 219 3.98 17.24 7.34
CA ILE A 219 4.26 16.77 8.70
C ILE A 219 4.86 17.88 9.55
N ARG A 220 5.80 18.67 9.00
CA ARG A 220 6.40 19.80 9.72
C ARG A 220 5.34 20.85 10.08
N LYS A 221 4.47 21.22 9.13
CA LYS A 221 3.36 22.15 9.39
C LYS A 221 2.45 21.64 10.51
N TYR A 222 2.12 20.35 10.47
CA TYR A 222 1.31 19.71 11.49
C TYR A 222 1.94 19.75 12.89
N PHE A 223 3.23 19.45 13.02
CA PHE A 223 3.93 19.52 14.30
C PHE A 223 4.03 20.95 14.85
N VAL A 224 4.25 21.94 13.98
CA VAL A 224 4.23 23.36 14.36
C VAL A 224 2.84 23.75 14.88
N PHE A 225 1.77 23.30 14.22
CA PHE A 225 0.41 23.56 14.67
C PHE A 225 0.14 22.99 16.07
N LEU A 226 0.51 21.73 16.32
CA LEU A 226 0.36 21.09 17.63
C LEU A 226 1.18 21.78 18.73
N LYS A 227 2.38 22.27 18.41
CA LYS A 227 3.21 23.03 19.36
C LYS A 227 2.54 24.35 19.73
N ASN A 228 2.01 25.08 18.75
CA ASN A 228 1.39 26.39 18.96
C ASN A 228 0.06 26.32 19.73
N HIS A 229 -0.67 25.21 19.64
CA HIS A 229 -1.97 25.04 20.29
C HIS A 229 -1.93 24.13 21.52
N ASN A 230 -0.74 23.81 22.04
CA ASN A 230 -0.56 22.81 23.09
C ASN A 230 -1.43 23.06 24.34
N ASN A 231 -1.71 24.32 24.67
CA ASN A 231 -2.48 24.71 25.85
C ASN A 231 -4.00 24.59 25.65
N LEU A 232 -4.48 24.45 24.41
CA LEU A 232 -5.91 24.38 24.07
C LEU A 232 -6.40 22.94 23.90
N ILE A 233 -5.47 21.98 23.78
CA ILE A 233 -5.74 20.60 23.44
C ILE A 233 -5.57 19.72 24.67
N ASN A 234 -6.60 18.95 25.03
CA ASN A 234 -6.46 17.95 26.09
C ASN A 234 -5.36 16.94 25.74
N VAL A 235 -4.56 16.53 26.73
CA VAL A 235 -3.52 15.51 26.61
C VAL A 235 -4.02 14.25 25.89
N LYS A 236 -5.22 13.75 26.22
CA LYS A 236 -5.80 12.58 25.54
C LYS A 236 -6.00 12.80 24.04
N THR A 237 -6.54 13.95 23.67
CA THR A 237 -6.78 14.34 22.27
C THR A 237 -5.46 14.46 21.52
N LYS A 238 -4.46 15.09 22.14
CA LYS A 238 -3.11 15.21 21.59
C LYS A 238 -2.46 13.84 21.37
N ASP A 239 -2.60 12.91 22.31
CA ASP A 239 -2.04 11.56 22.20
C ASP A 239 -2.67 10.76 21.04
N ILE A 240 -4.00 10.84 20.89
CA ILE A 240 -4.71 10.22 19.76
C ILE A 240 -4.22 10.81 18.44
N ALA A 241 -4.13 12.15 18.38
CA ALA A 241 -3.66 12.88 17.22
C ALA A 241 -2.22 12.47 16.84
N CYS A 242 -1.29 12.50 17.80
CA CYS A 242 0.10 12.06 17.62
C CYS A 242 0.19 10.59 17.19
N SER A 243 -0.57 9.67 17.79
CA SER A 243 -0.59 8.25 17.42
C SER A 243 -1.01 8.04 15.96
N LEU A 244 -2.10 8.68 15.54
CA LEU A 244 -2.56 8.62 14.16
C LEU A 244 -1.56 9.25 13.20
N THR A 245 -0.92 10.38 13.56
CA THR A 245 0.07 11.04 12.69
C THR A 245 1.30 10.16 12.55
N LYS A 246 1.79 9.57 13.65
CA LYS A 246 2.88 8.59 13.62
C LYS A 246 2.55 7.44 12.68
N THR A 247 1.32 6.93 12.72
CA THR A 247 0.86 5.87 11.79
C THR A 247 0.99 6.31 10.34
N LEU A 248 0.50 7.50 9.96
CA LEU A 248 0.64 8.03 8.59
C LEU A 248 2.09 8.27 8.18
N ILE A 249 2.96 8.70 9.11
CA ILE A 249 4.40 8.84 8.85
C ILE A 249 5.00 7.47 8.53
N VAL A 250 4.67 6.44 9.29
CA VAL A 250 5.21 5.09 9.02
C VAL A 250 4.63 4.51 7.73
N GLU A 251 3.32 4.70 7.47
CA GLU A 251 2.66 4.28 6.22
C GLU A 251 3.20 5.02 4.98
N SER A 252 3.75 6.23 5.15
CA SER A 252 4.42 6.91 4.04
C SER A 252 5.85 6.43 3.89
N VAL A 253 6.64 6.37 4.96
CA VAL A 253 8.07 6.07 4.88
C VAL A 253 8.36 4.62 4.49
N MET A 254 7.64 3.64 5.05
CA MET A 254 7.96 2.23 4.80
C MET A 254 7.80 1.83 3.32
N PRO A 255 6.69 2.14 2.63
CA PRO A 255 6.53 1.77 1.23
C PRO A 255 7.60 2.32 0.31
N CYS A 256 8.07 3.57 0.42
CA CYS A 256 9.18 3.97 -0.48
C CYS A 256 10.56 3.59 0.00
N ILE A 257 10.82 3.31 1.28
CA ILE A 257 12.06 2.59 1.60
C ILE A 257 12.07 1.29 0.79
N LEU A 258 10.96 0.54 0.81
CA LEU A 258 10.82 -0.68 0.03
C LEU A 258 10.96 -0.43 -1.48
N TYR A 259 10.22 0.54 -2.02
CA TYR A 259 10.16 0.80 -3.46
C TYR A 259 11.45 1.44 -4.00
N SER A 260 11.97 2.47 -3.33
CA SER A 260 13.17 3.18 -3.76
C SER A 260 14.42 2.32 -3.64
N ILE A 261 14.58 1.54 -2.57
CA ILE A 261 15.71 0.60 -2.46
C ILE A 261 15.68 -0.38 -3.63
N SER A 262 14.49 -0.91 -3.95
CA SER A 262 14.34 -1.88 -5.04
C SER A 262 14.71 -1.27 -6.40
N ILE A 263 14.31 -0.02 -6.66
CA ILE A 263 14.66 0.70 -7.90
C ILE A 263 16.14 1.09 -7.95
N ILE A 264 16.69 1.62 -6.86
CA ILE A 264 18.12 1.97 -6.77
C ILE A 264 18.98 0.72 -7.02
N THR A 265 18.57 -0.44 -6.49
CA THR A 265 19.24 -1.71 -6.73
C THR A 265 19.29 -2.06 -8.21
N ILE A 266 18.18 -1.89 -8.94
CA ILE A 266 18.16 -2.08 -10.41
C ILE A 266 19.15 -1.12 -11.08
N ILE A 267 19.11 0.18 -10.75
CA ILE A 267 19.99 1.18 -11.36
C ILE A 267 21.47 0.84 -11.14
N ILE A 268 21.86 0.48 -9.90
CA ILE A 268 23.24 0.11 -9.57
C ILE A 268 23.68 -1.10 -10.39
N ILE A 269 22.84 -2.13 -10.50
CA ILE A 269 23.13 -3.33 -11.29
C ILE A 269 23.33 -2.98 -12.76
N CYS A 270 22.44 -2.15 -13.33
CA CYS A 270 22.53 -1.67 -14.71
C CYS A 270 23.83 -0.91 -14.99
N ILE A 271 24.22 0.01 -14.09
CA ILE A 271 25.44 0.81 -14.24
C ILE A 271 26.68 -0.07 -14.11
N GLY A 272 26.66 -1.01 -13.16
CA GLY A 272 27.75 -1.96 -12.94
C GLY A 272 27.88 -3.06 -13.99
N ARG A 273 26.95 -3.14 -14.97
CA ARG A 273 26.86 -4.20 -15.99
C ARG A 273 26.92 -5.62 -15.39
N GLN A 274 26.34 -5.80 -14.19
CA GLN A 274 26.24 -7.09 -13.51
C GLN A 274 24.96 -7.86 -13.86
N ASP A 275 24.19 -7.35 -14.82
CA ASP A 275 22.86 -7.85 -15.23
C ASP A 275 22.88 -9.34 -15.57
N ASN A 276 23.95 -9.82 -16.19
CA ASN A 276 24.10 -11.23 -16.56
C ASN A 276 24.25 -12.18 -15.37
N ILE A 277 24.77 -11.71 -14.23
CA ILE A 277 25.01 -12.54 -13.04
C ILE A 277 23.69 -12.78 -12.29
N ILE A 278 22.74 -11.83 -12.35
CA ILE A 278 21.48 -11.90 -11.60
C ILE A 278 20.29 -11.57 -12.50
N LYS A 279 20.11 -12.35 -13.58
CA LYS A 279 19.02 -12.17 -14.56
C LYS A 279 17.63 -12.03 -13.91
N ASN A 280 17.40 -12.70 -12.78
CA ASN A 280 16.13 -12.72 -12.05
C ASN A 280 15.97 -11.59 -11.00
N ILE A 281 16.96 -10.70 -10.82
CA ILE A 281 16.86 -9.62 -9.82
C ILE A 281 15.66 -8.72 -10.10
N GLY A 282 15.37 -8.41 -11.37
CA GLY A 282 14.22 -7.59 -11.74
C GLY A 282 12.90 -8.23 -11.32
N THR A 283 12.79 -9.56 -11.44
CA THR A 283 11.62 -10.32 -11.00
C THR A 283 11.51 -10.29 -9.47
N LEU A 284 12.62 -10.43 -8.75
CA LEU A 284 12.64 -10.30 -7.30
C LEU A 284 12.19 -8.89 -6.86
N THR A 285 12.70 -7.85 -7.50
CA THR A 285 12.30 -6.45 -7.26
C THR A 285 10.79 -6.30 -7.39
N ILE A 286 10.20 -6.73 -8.51
CA ILE A 286 8.74 -6.62 -8.70
C ILE A 286 7.99 -7.37 -7.60
N ARG A 287 8.45 -8.57 -7.21
CA ARG A 287 7.83 -9.36 -6.14
C ARG A 287 7.92 -8.72 -4.76
N ILE A 288 9.00 -7.99 -4.48
CA ILE A 288 9.14 -7.21 -3.25
C ILE A 288 8.11 -6.07 -3.23
N LEU A 289 7.87 -5.40 -4.36
CA LEU A 289 6.89 -4.30 -4.43
C LEU A 289 5.47 -4.76 -4.04
N ILE A 290 5.11 -6.03 -4.27
CA ILE A 290 3.81 -6.61 -3.88
C ILE A 290 3.58 -6.57 -2.35
N ILE A 291 4.65 -6.51 -1.55
CA ILE A 291 4.57 -6.45 -0.09
C ILE A 291 3.99 -5.10 0.41
N GLY A 292 4.04 -4.04 -0.40
CA GLY A 292 3.60 -2.69 -0.02
C GLY A 292 2.22 -2.61 0.63
N PRO A 293 1.14 -3.10 -0.02
CA PRO A 293 -0.20 -3.16 0.56
C PRO A 293 -0.30 -3.91 1.88
N LEU A 294 0.44 -5.00 2.01
CA LEU A 294 0.49 -5.77 3.23
C LEU A 294 1.09 -4.93 4.36
N LEU A 295 2.24 -4.30 4.12
CA LEU A 295 2.89 -3.41 5.08
C LEU A 295 1.96 -2.29 5.53
N ASN A 296 1.23 -1.66 4.60
CA ASN A 296 0.27 -0.62 4.95
C ASN A 296 -0.80 -1.12 5.92
N SER A 297 -1.39 -2.28 5.65
CA SER A 297 -2.38 -2.89 6.57
C SER A 297 -1.78 -3.22 7.95
N LEU A 298 -0.57 -3.77 7.98
CA LEU A 298 0.15 -4.10 9.21
C LEU A 298 0.46 -2.85 10.03
N ILE A 299 0.98 -1.80 9.39
CA ILE A 299 1.30 -0.53 10.04
C ILE A 299 0.03 0.09 10.63
N SER A 300 -1.07 0.11 9.87
CA SER A 300 -2.34 0.66 10.33
C SER A 300 -2.86 -0.04 11.60
N ILE A 301 -2.72 -1.37 11.65
CA ILE A 301 -3.17 -2.18 12.79
C ILE A 301 -2.22 -2.04 13.98
N PHE A 302 -0.92 -2.20 13.76
CA PHE A 302 0.06 -2.38 14.83
C PHE A 302 0.72 -1.08 15.31
N VAL A 303 0.75 0.00 14.53
CA VAL A 303 1.32 1.28 15.00
C VAL A 303 0.31 2.10 15.80
N ASN A 304 -0.97 2.06 15.42
CA ASN A 304 -2.01 2.82 16.12
C ASN A 304 -2.44 2.10 17.41
N ARG A 305 -2.28 2.79 18.56
CA ARG A 305 -2.63 2.24 19.88
C ARG A 305 -4.11 1.84 20.01
N ASN A 306 -5.01 2.63 19.44
CA ASN A 306 -6.45 2.35 19.48
C ASN A 306 -6.79 1.11 18.65
N ASN A 307 -6.12 0.93 17.51
CA ASN A 307 -6.31 -0.23 16.65
C ASN A 307 -5.79 -1.51 17.33
N ARG A 308 -4.63 -1.44 17.98
CA ARG A 308 -4.12 -2.55 18.82
C ARG A 308 -5.08 -2.93 19.94
N HIS A 309 -5.63 -1.94 20.64
CA HIS A 309 -6.60 -2.20 21.71
C HIS A 309 -7.86 -2.88 21.15
N ASN A 310 -8.38 -2.40 20.01
CA ASN A 310 -9.52 -3.01 19.34
C ASN A 310 -9.24 -4.43 18.85
N LEU A 311 -8.05 -4.67 18.29
CA LEU A 311 -7.60 -6.00 17.87
C LEU A 311 -7.53 -6.95 19.07
N LYS A 312 -6.93 -6.52 20.19
CA LYS A 312 -6.88 -7.32 21.42
C LYS A 312 -8.27 -7.69 21.91
N GLY A 313 -9.22 -6.75 21.87
CA GLY A 313 -10.63 -7.02 22.21
C GLY A 313 -11.28 -8.05 21.27
N ILE A 314 -10.99 -8.01 19.97
CA ILE A 314 -11.50 -8.99 19.00
C ILE A 314 -10.87 -10.37 19.25
N LEU A 315 -9.55 -10.43 19.43
CA LEU A 315 -8.84 -11.68 19.70
C LEU A 315 -9.29 -12.32 21.01
N ASN A 316 -9.47 -11.52 22.08
CA ASN A 316 -10.03 -12.03 23.33
C ASN A 316 -11.43 -12.61 23.13
N ASN A 317 -12.30 -11.96 22.35
CA ASN A 317 -13.64 -12.51 22.08
C ASN A 317 -13.63 -13.79 21.24
N LEU A 318 -12.62 -14.00 20.39
CA LEU A 318 -12.49 -15.19 19.55
C LEU A 318 -11.81 -16.36 20.28
N PHE A 319 -10.77 -16.09 21.06
CA PHE A 319 -9.92 -17.11 21.69
C PHE A 319 -10.22 -17.34 23.17
N CYS A 320 -10.85 -16.39 23.87
CA CYS A 320 -11.48 -16.71 25.13
C CYS A 320 -12.82 -17.36 24.82
N CYS A 321 -12.82 -18.70 24.76
CA CYS A 321 -13.98 -19.46 25.20
C CYS A 321 -14.41 -18.83 26.52
N ARG A 322 -15.60 -18.23 26.51
CA ARG A 322 -16.39 -17.80 27.66
C ARG A 322 -15.90 -18.57 28.88
N ASN A 323 -15.06 -17.95 29.72
CA ASN A 323 -14.80 -18.53 31.03
C ASN A 323 -16.19 -18.65 31.64
N SER A 324 -16.64 -19.89 31.70
CA SER A 324 -17.79 -20.27 32.46
C SER A 324 -17.48 -19.85 33.89
N ASN A 325 -17.95 -18.68 34.30
CA ASN A 325 -18.55 -18.55 35.62
C ASN A 325 -19.78 -19.48 35.54
N THR A 326 -19.69 -20.81 35.69
CA THR A 326 -19.50 -21.49 36.97
C THR A 326 -19.82 -20.56 38.14
N ASN A 327 -21.11 -20.52 38.45
CA ASN A 327 -21.61 -20.59 39.81
C ASN A 327 -20.92 -19.69 40.85
N THR A 328 -21.20 -18.40 40.79
CA THR A 328 -21.50 -17.66 42.02
C THR A 328 -22.87 -17.02 41.86
N VAL A 329 -23.90 -17.83 42.11
CA VAL A 329 -25.16 -17.31 42.64
C VAL A 329 -24.75 -16.65 43.96
N ILE A 330 -24.66 -15.32 43.95
CA ILE A 330 -24.74 -14.53 45.17
C ILE A 330 -26.22 -14.16 45.25
N PRO A 331 -27.06 -14.92 45.99
CA PRO A 331 -28.25 -14.31 46.51
C PRO A 331 -27.79 -13.41 47.67
N ASP A 332 -28.25 -12.18 47.72
CA ASP A 332 -28.64 -11.52 48.96
C ASP A 332 -28.92 -10.05 48.69
N ASN A 333 -30.21 -9.73 48.67
CA ASN A 333 -30.80 -8.73 49.55
C ASN A 333 -29.80 -7.68 50.09
N ARG A 334 -29.53 -6.64 49.31
CA ARG A 334 -29.26 -5.32 49.85
C ARG A 334 -30.13 -4.28 49.17
N PHE A 335 -31.31 -4.13 49.75
CA PHE A 335 -31.94 -2.82 49.90
C PHE A 335 -30.89 -1.78 50.27
N THR A 336 -30.65 -0.83 49.38
CA THR A 336 -30.52 0.58 49.77
C THR A 336 -31.07 1.45 48.66
N GLN A 337 -32.31 1.87 48.87
CA GLN A 337 -32.83 3.14 48.39
C GLN A 337 -31.79 4.24 48.60
N ARG A 338 -31.51 5.04 47.57
CA ARG A 338 -31.46 6.51 47.68
C ARG A 338 -31.38 7.12 46.29
N SER A 339 -32.53 7.58 45.84
CA SER A 339 -32.69 8.73 44.99
C SER A 339 -31.84 9.90 45.48
N ILE A 340 -30.92 10.39 44.66
CA ILE A 340 -30.34 11.72 44.79
C ILE A 340 -30.48 12.41 43.42
N LYS A 341 -31.57 13.16 43.30
CA LYS A 341 -31.61 14.40 42.49
C LYS A 341 -30.85 15.45 43.29
N ALA A 342 -29.63 15.76 42.88
CA ALA A 342 -28.85 16.95 43.21
C ALA A 342 -27.61 16.87 42.33
N SER A 343 -27.12 17.88 41.63
CA SER A 343 -27.46 19.29 41.48
C SER A 343 -26.45 19.80 40.46
N GLN A 344 -26.90 20.66 39.55
CA GLN A 344 -26.13 21.79 39.00
C GLN A 344 -24.60 21.60 38.93
N PHE A 345 -24.12 21.00 37.85
CA PHE A 345 -22.88 21.49 37.26
C PHE A 345 -23.28 22.49 36.18
N PRO A 346 -22.84 23.76 36.24
CA PRO A 346 -22.82 24.55 35.03
C PRO A 346 -21.92 23.78 34.06
N VAL A 347 -22.52 23.27 32.99
CA VAL A 347 -21.78 23.02 31.76
C VAL A 347 -21.26 24.40 31.40
N SER A 348 -20.05 24.72 31.85
CA SER A 348 -19.29 25.82 31.30
C SER A 348 -19.23 25.50 29.81
N VAL A 349 -20.02 26.23 29.04
CA VAL A 349 -19.88 26.34 27.60
C VAL A 349 -18.56 27.09 27.38
N THR A 350 -17.45 26.46 27.77
CA THR A 350 -16.18 26.74 27.13
C THR A 350 -16.44 26.41 25.69
N ARG A 351 -16.41 27.44 24.83
CA ARG A 351 -16.25 27.32 23.38
C ARG A 351 -14.98 26.51 23.14
N HIS A 352 -15.06 25.19 23.35
CA HIS A 352 -14.05 24.28 22.88
C HIS A 352 -14.21 24.30 21.38
N ASP A 353 -13.21 24.94 20.78
CA ASP A 353 -12.98 24.97 19.35
C ASP A 353 -13.40 23.61 18.78
N SER A 354 -14.41 23.60 17.91
CA SER A 354 -15.02 22.37 17.37
C SER A 354 -13.97 21.45 16.73
N ARG A 355 -12.81 22.02 16.40
CA ARG A 355 -11.54 21.37 16.04
C ARG A 355 -11.08 20.26 16.97
N PHE A 356 -11.36 20.32 18.27
CA PHE A 356 -10.86 19.34 19.25
C PHE A 356 -11.90 18.30 19.65
N ALA A 357 -13.18 18.55 19.40
CA ALA A 357 -14.23 17.52 19.48
C ALA A 357 -14.12 16.46 18.35
N LEU A 358 -13.16 16.64 17.45
CA LEU A 358 -12.86 15.83 16.27
C LEU A 358 -11.89 14.67 16.53
N PHE A 359 -11.32 14.54 17.74
CA PHE A 359 -10.34 13.49 18.05
C PHE A 359 -10.87 12.40 18.98
#